data_AF-A0A6F8Z0Y6-F1
#
_entry.id   AF-A0A6F8Z0Y6-F1
#
_cell.length_a   1.000
_cell.length_b   1.000
_cell.length_c   1.000
_cell.angle_alpha   90.00
_cell.angle_beta   90.00
_cell.angle_gamma   90.00
#
_symmetry.space_group_name_H-M   'P 1'
#
loop_
_entity.id
_entity.type
_entity.pdbx_description
1 polymer ?
#
loop_
_entity_poly.entity_id
_entity_poly.type
_entity_poly.pdbx_seq_one_letter_code
_entity_poly.pdbx_strand_id
1 'polypeptide(L)'
;MADESEGSTGGGFPLSMWERIIATVAGGVLLTLGALAVFVSANQAGSAALLLVGAVFVLFGVNGTPLLSGKLMEFEFQMAARLRRAVRDVAARLPDDEARLVLSTIEEASPKKYAEPLVALIDVLLFEARVRDAAMLTGERVVPRANPGTGEPLLDVVLSGDVRVGVFAMFAPSEHGLLTPEFNEAFLARLPAAGVQGVLLVTCVPGVADLDRLAERVPVPAVVVHSGPAGQLPPLGPFLDRLRSPVPRQPGPDPYR
;
A
#
# COMPACT_ATOMS: atom_id res chain seq x y z
N MET A 1 23.06 -28.63 -34.40
CA MET A 1 23.96 -27.57 -33.89
C MET A 1 23.04 -26.55 -33.23
N ALA A 2 22.69 -26.83 -31.99
CA ALA A 2 21.73 -26.07 -31.20
C ALA A 2 22.53 -25.25 -30.19
N ASP A 3 22.30 -23.95 -30.20
CA ASP A 3 22.93 -22.97 -29.31
C ASP A 3 22.00 -22.82 -28.11
N GLU A 4 22.41 -23.41 -26.97
CA GLU A 4 21.75 -23.26 -25.68
C GLU A 4 22.08 -21.86 -25.14
N SER A 5 21.17 -20.90 -25.32
CA SER A 5 21.25 -19.62 -24.63
C SER A 5 20.91 -19.83 -23.16
N GLU A 6 21.94 -20.03 -22.35
CA GLU A 6 21.86 -20.00 -20.89
C GLU A 6 21.22 -18.68 -20.44
N GLY A 7 20.00 -18.79 -19.92
CA GLY A 7 19.32 -17.73 -19.22
C GLY A 7 20.12 -17.36 -17.97
N SER A 8 20.82 -16.22 -18.03
CA SER A 8 21.42 -15.55 -16.88
C SER A 8 20.33 -15.23 -15.86
N THR A 9 20.13 -16.13 -14.91
CA THR A 9 19.36 -15.85 -13.70
C THR A 9 20.18 -14.85 -12.88
N GLY A 10 19.82 -13.57 -12.97
CA GLY A 10 20.41 -12.48 -12.20
C GLY A 10 20.18 -12.66 -10.70
N GLY A 11 20.98 -13.52 -10.07
CA GLY A 11 21.06 -13.67 -8.63
C GLY A 11 21.72 -12.44 -8.02
N GLY A 12 20.99 -11.71 -7.18
CA GLY A 12 21.54 -10.61 -6.41
C GLY A 12 22.67 -11.10 -5.51
N PHE A 13 23.87 -10.55 -5.67
CA PHE A 13 24.98 -10.87 -4.79
C PHE A 13 24.71 -10.31 -3.38
N PRO A 14 24.93 -11.11 -2.31
CA PRO A 14 24.81 -10.64 -0.93
C PRO A 14 25.81 -9.49 -0.68
N LEU A 15 25.42 -8.54 0.17
CA LEU A 15 26.30 -7.41 0.53
C LEU A 15 27.52 -7.93 1.27
N SER A 16 28.68 -7.36 0.95
CA SER A 16 29.91 -7.62 1.70
C SER A 16 29.77 -7.16 3.15
N MET A 17 30.52 -7.79 4.05
CA MET A 17 30.51 -7.44 5.47
C MET A 17 30.85 -5.97 5.71
N TRP A 18 31.74 -5.40 4.88
CA TRP A 18 32.12 -3.98 4.96
C TRP A 18 30.98 -3.05 4.54
N GLU A 19 30.25 -3.38 3.46
CA GLU A 19 29.07 -2.60 3.04
C GLU A 19 27.97 -2.62 4.10
N ARG A 20 27.78 -3.77 4.77
CA ARG A 20 26.82 -3.88 5.88
C ARG A 20 27.19 -2.99 7.05
N ILE A 21 28.47 -2.98 7.45
CA ILE A 21 28.96 -2.12 8.54
C ILE A 21 28.75 -0.64 8.17
N ILE A 22 29.12 -0.24 6.95
CA ILE A 22 28.96 1.14 6.49
C ILE A 22 27.49 1.53 6.46
N ALA A 23 26.60 0.66 5.95
CA ALA A 23 25.16 0.91 5.94
C ALA A 23 24.58 1.03 7.35
N THR A 24 24.97 0.15 8.29
CA THR A 24 24.53 0.26 9.70
C THR A 24 25.01 1.55 10.35
N VAL A 25 26.27 1.95 10.15
CA VAL A 25 26.82 3.19 10.72
C VAL A 25 26.13 4.40 10.12
N ALA A 26 26.00 4.46 8.79
CA ALA A 26 25.31 5.54 8.10
C ALA A 26 23.84 5.65 8.57
N GLY A 27 23.14 4.52 8.65
CA GLY A 27 21.77 4.47 9.15
C GLY A 27 21.65 4.93 10.60
N GLY A 28 22.57 4.50 11.46
CA GLY A 28 22.60 4.91 12.88
C GLY A 28 22.84 6.41 13.05
N VAL A 29 23.76 6.98 12.25
CA VAL A 29 24.01 8.43 12.25
C VAL A 29 22.77 9.19 11.79
N LEU A 30 22.15 8.77 10.68
CA LEU A 30 20.93 9.39 10.15
C LEU A 30 19.76 9.29 11.13
N LEU A 31 19.57 8.16 11.80
CA LEU A 31 18.57 8.01 12.86
C LEU A 31 18.83 8.95 14.03
N THR A 32 20.08 9.06 14.47
CA THR A 32 20.45 9.93 15.60
C THR A 32 20.26 11.39 15.25
N LEU A 33 20.69 11.82 14.05
CA LEU A 33 20.49 13.18 13.55
C LEU A 33 19.02 13.49 13.31
N GLY A 34 18.26 12.57 12.74
CA GLY A 34 16.82 12.69 12.56
C GLY A 34 16.09 12.85 13.90
N ALA A 35 16.43 12.03 14.90
CA ALA A 35 15.86 12.13 16.24
C ALA A 35 16.18 13.48 16.92
N LEU A 36 17.44 13.94 16.85
CA LEU A 36 17.82 15.25 17.37
C LEU A 36 17.11 16.39 16.64
N ALA A 37 16.96 16.28 15.32
CA ALA A 37 16.30 17.26 14.50
C ALA A 37 14.83 17.45 14.91
N VAL A 38 14.12 16.41 15.37
CA VAL A 38 12.73 16.55 15.87
C VAL A 38 12.64 17.55 17.04
N PHE A 39 13.68 17.64 17.88
CA PHE A 39 13.68 18.52 19.06
C PHE A 39 14.22 19.91 18.78
N VAL A 40 15.11 20.06 17.80
CA VAL A 40 15.79 21.33 17.51
C VAL A 40 15.11 22.10 16.36
N SER A 41 14.50 21.38 15.42
CA SER A 41 13.92 21.95 14.21
C SER A 41 12.45 22.27 14.41
N ALA A 42 12.05 23.50 14.05
CA ALA A 42 10.64 23.84 13.83
C ALA A 42 10.07 23.18 12.57
N ASN A 43 10.93 22.69 11.67
CA ASN A 43 10.56 21.97 10.46
C ASN A 43 10.65 20.46 10.71
N GLN A 44 9.50 19.81 10.88
CA GLN A 44 9.41 18.38 11.20
C GLN A 44 9.75 17.50 9.97
N ALA A 45 9.59 18.03 8.75
CA ALA A 45 9.85 17.35 7.48
C ALA A 45 11.25 16.73 7.38
N GLY A 46 12.28 17.54 7.63
CA GLY A 46 13.66 17.09 7.51
C GLY A 46 13.99 15.99 8.52
N SER A 47 13.41 16.07 9.72
CA SER A 47 13.68 15.12 10.80
C SER A 47 13.07 13.75 10.55
N ALA A 48 11.84 13.69 10.05
CA ALA A 48 11.16 12.45 9.73
C ALA A 48 11.74 11.78 8.47
N ALA A 49 12.17 12.56 7.47
CA ALA A 49 12.92 12.04 6.32
C ALA A 49 14.22 11.37 6.75
N LEU A 50 15.01 12.04 7.59
CA LEU A 50 16.27 11.51 8.13
C LEU A 50 16.06 10.23 8.94
N LEU A 51 14.99 10.17 9.75
CA LEU A 51 14.63 8.97 10.51
C LEU A 51 14.28 7.80 9.58
N LEU A 52 13.48 8.04 8.54
CA LEU A 52 13.05 7.00 7.61
C LEU A 52 14.23 6.46 6.80
N VAL A 53 15.04 7.34 6.22
CA VAL A 53 16.27 6.95 5.50
C VAL A 53 17.22 6.21 6.44
N GLY A 54 17.43 6.71 7.65
CA GLY A 54 18.25 6.05 8.65
C GLY A 54 17.78 4.64 8.99
N ALA A 55 16.47 4.45 9.19
CA ALA A 55 15.87 3.14 9.46
C ALA A 55 16.11 2.14 8.32
N VAL A 56 15.97 2.58 7.07
CA VAL A 56 16.23 1.75 5.87
C VAL A 56 17.69 1.30 5.81
N PHE A 57 18.63 2.22 6.03
CA PHE A 57 20.06 1.89 6.04
C PHE A 57 20.44 0.91 7.15
N VAL A 58 19.89 1.08 8.36
CA VAL A 58 20.06 0.10 9.45
C VAL A 58 19.52 -1.27 9.03
N LEU A 59 18.35 -1.30 8.39
CA LEU A 59 17.74 -2.54 7.91
C LEU A 59 18.61 -3.26 6.88
N PHE A 60 19.24 -2.53 5.96
CA PHE A 60 20.19 -3.10 4.98
C PHE A 60 21.42 -3.69 5.67
N GLY A 61 21.98 -2.96 6.64
CA GLY A 61 23.16 -3.44 7.38
C GLY A 61 22.87 -4.71 8.21
N VAL A 62 21.70 -4.76 8.87
CA VAL A 62 21.30 -5.93 9.67
C VAL A 62 21.03 -7.14 8.79
N ASN A 63 20.30 -7.00 7.69
CA ASN A 63 19.86 -8.15 6.89
C ASN A 63 20.92 -8.66 5.90
N GLY A 64 21.84 -7.81 5.42
CA GLY A 64 22.94 -8.23 4.54
C GLY A 64 22.53 -8.65 3.12
N THR A 65 21.25 -8.62 2.80
CA THR A 65 20.74 -8.79 1.45
C THR A 65 20.16 -7.46 0.98
N PRO A 66 20.61 -6.92 -0.17
CA PRO A 66 19.86 -5.88 -0.84
C PRO A 66 18.48 -6.46 -1.17
N LEU A 67 17.40 -5.71 -0.97
CA LEU A 67 16.05 -6.10 -1.39
C LEU A 67 16.02 -6.12 -2.94
N LEU A 68 16.59 -7.15 -3.55
CA LEU A 68 16.66 -7.33 -4.99
C LEU A 68 15.40 -8.09 -5.44
N SER A 69 14.70 -7.44 -6.38
CA SER A 69 13.34 -7.62 -6.85
C SER A 69 12.93 -8.99 -7.43
N GLY A 70 13.69 -10.07 -7.21
CA GLY A 70 13.43 -11.36 -7.86
C GLY A 70 12.63 -12.38 -7.05
N LYS A 71 12.61 -12.28 -5.71
CA LYS A 71 11.95 -13.25 -4.82
C LYS A 71 11.18 -12.59 -3.67
N LEU A 72 10.54 -11.47 -3.97
CA LEU A 72 9.73 -10.78 -2.97
C LEU A 72 8.52 -11.63 -2.53
N MET A 73 7.87 -12.38 -3.42
CA MET A 73 6.58 -13.05 -3.12
C MET A 73 6.53 -13.95 -1.86
N GLU A 74 7.62 -14.64 -1.49
CA GLU A 74 7.58 -15.64 -0.40
C GLU A 74 8.26 -15.21 0.90
N PHE A 75 9.24 -14.29 0.85
CA PHE A 75 9.78 -13.63 2.06
C PHE A 75 8.98 -12.38 2.47
N GLU A 76 8.06 -11.92 1.62
CA GLU A 76 7.22 -10.74 1.80
C GLU A 76 6.34 -10.79 3.06
N PHE A 77 5.71 -11.91 3.40
CA PHE A 77 4.59 -11.84 4.35
C PHE A 77 4.99 -11.47 5.79
N GLN A 78 6.16 -11.91 6.28
CA GLN A 78 6.59 -11.59 7.64
C GLN A 78 7.42 -10.30 7.73
N MET A 79 8.28 -10.04 6.74
CA MET A 79 9.17 -8.88 6.74
C MET A 79 8.48 -7.64 6.16
N ALA A 80 7.67 -7.77 5.11
CA ALA A 80 6.86 -6.66 4.60
C ALA A 80 5.80 -6.26 5.63
N ALA A 81 5.26 -7.17 6.45
CA ALA A 81 4.37 -6.77 7.54
C ALA A 81 5.09 -5.89 8.59
N ARG A 82 6.34 -6.22 8.97
CA ARG A 82 7.13 -5.41 9.92
C ARG A 82 7.59 -4.09 9.31
N LEU A 83 8.09 -4.12 8.07
CA LEU A 83 8.50 -2.92 7.35
C LEU A 83 7.30 -2.03 7.03
N ARG A 84 6.17 -2.58 6.56
CA ARG A 84 4.91 -1.84 6.41
C ARG A 84 4.47 -1.22 7.71
N ARG A 85 4.54 -1.92 8.85
CA ARG A 85 4.23 -1.31 10.16
C ARG A 85 5.17 -0.15 10.48
N ALA A 86 6.48 -0.36 10.37
CA ALA A 86 7.47 0.68 10.68
C ALA A 86 7.32 1.91 9.77
N VAL A 87 7.18 1.71 8.46
CA VAL A 87 7.00 2.81 7.50
C VAL A 87 5.62 3.44 7.65
N ARG A 88 4.55 2.67 7.94
CA ARG A 88 3.21 3.20 8.22
C ARG A 88 3.19 4.05 9.49
N ASP A 89 3.89 3.63 10.56
CA ASP A 89 3.99 4.39 11.81
C ASP A 89 4.73 5.71 11.62
N VAL A 90 5.70 5.75 10.69
CA VAL A 90 6.40 6.98 10.30
C VAL A 90 5.53 7.83 9.36
N ALA A 91 4.90 7.22 8.35
CA ALA A 91 4.02 7.91 7.39
C ALA A 91 2.80 8.54 8.06
N ALA A 92 2.19 7.86 9.04
CA ALA A 92 1.06 8.40 9.80
C ALA A 92 1.41 9.64 10.65
N ARG A 93 2.70 9.97 10.78
CA ARG A 93 3.20 11.14 11.51
C ARG A 93 3.71 12.25 10.58
N LEU A 94 3.80 11.96 9.28
CA LEU A 94 4.28 12.89 8.26
C LEU A 94 3.08 13.61 7.62
N PRO A 95 3.04 14.95 7.61
CA PRO A 95 2.16 15.72 6.72
C PRO A 95 2.39 15.35 5.25
N ASP A 96 1.34 15.41 4.43
CA ASP A 96 1.36 15.02 3.00
C ASP A 96 2.48 15.71 2.19
N ASP A 97 2.74 16.98 2.48
CA ASP A 97 3.77 17.76 1.79
C ASP A 97 5.19 17.26 2.12
N GLU A 98 5.39 16.81 3.36
CA GLU A 98 6.69 16.30 3.84
C GLU A 98 6.99 14.92 3.25
N ALA A 99 5.97 14.06 3.14
CA ALA A 99 6.12 12.75 2.53
C ALA A 99 6.53 12.82 1.04
N ARG A 100 5.97 13.78 0.28
CA ARG A 100 6.36 14.03 -1.11
C ARG A 100 7.81 14.48 -1.22
N LEU A 101 8.27 15.32 -0.30
CA LEU A 101 9.66 15.78 -0.25
C LEU A 101 10.63 14.63 0.06
N VAL A 102 10.26 13.71 0.96
CA VAL A 102 11.07 12.51 1.26
C VAL A 102 11.19 11.64 0.01
N LEU A 103 10.10 11.42 -0.71
CA LEU A 103 10.08 10.66 -1.96
C LEU A 103 10.99 11.27 -3.02
N SER A 104 10.86 12.58 -3.30
CA SER A 104 11.70 13.25 -4.30
C SER A 104 13.18 13.17 -3.93
N THR A 105 13.51 13.31 -2.65
CA THR A 105 14.90 13.19 -2.16
C THR A 105 15.45 11.78 -2.33
N ILE A 106 14.65 10.74 -2.10
CA ILE A 106 15.05 9.34 -2.30
C ILE A 106 15.25 9.04 -3.79
N GLU A 107 14.37 9.54 -4.66
CA GLU A 107 14.48 9.41 -6.12
C GLU A 107 15.75 10.10 -6.66
N GLU A 108 16.08 11.29 -6.16
CA GLU A 108 17.29 12.02 -6.53
C GLU A 108 18.57 11.34 -6.02
N ALA A 109 18.53 10.74 -4.82
CA ALA A 109 19.72 10.20 -4.16
C ALA A 109 20.04 8.74 -4.50
N SER A 110 19.07 7.94 -4.95
CA SER A 110 19.27 6.50 -5.19
C SER A 110 19.54 6.16 -6.67
N PRO A 111 20.52 5.29 -6.96
CA PRO A 111 20.64 4.67 -8.27
C PRO A 111 19.34 3.94 -8.62
N LYS A 112 18.76 4.22 -9.80
CA LYS A 112 17.43 3.76 -10.27
C LYS A 112 17.04 2.35 -9.85
N LYS A 113 18.00 1.41 -9.83
CA LYS A 113 17.80 -0.01 -9.53
C LYS A 113 17.32 -0.34 -8.10
N TYR A 114 17.56 0.54 -7.11
CA TYR A 114 17.18 0.30 -5.70
C TYR A 114 16.05 1.21 -5.21
N ALA A 115 15.76 2.30 -5.92
CA ALA A 115 14.70 3.24 -5.57
C ALA A 115 13.30 2.63 -5.78
N GLU A 116 13.12 1.83 -6.84
CA GLU A 116 11.80 1.40 -7.32
C GLU A 116 10.94 0.67 -6.27
N PRO A 117 11.42 -0.36 -5.53
CA PRO A 117 10.56 -1.07 -4.56
C PRO A 117 10.21 -0.23 -3.33
N LEU A 118 11.14 0.62 -2.89
CA LEU A 118 10.95 1.46 -1.71
C LEU A 118 10.03 2.64 -2.01
N VAL A 119 10.20 3.29 -3.16
CA VAL A 119 9.31 4.34 -3.65
C VAL A 119 7.90 3.78 -3.83
N ALA A 120 7.74 2.62 -4.49
CA ALA A 120 6.44 1.98 -4.62
C ALA A 120 5.79 1.65 -3.26
N LEU A 121 6.58 1.19 -2.27
CA LEU A 121 6.06 0.95 -0.92
C LEU A 121 5.60 2.25 -0.24
N ILE A 122 6.36 3.33 -0.35
CA ILE A 122 5.99 4.62 0.21
C ILE A 122 4.71 5.14 -0.46
N ASP A 123 4.60 5.04 -1.79
CA ASP A 123 3.39 5.42 -2.52
C ASP A 123 2.15 4.65 -2.06
N VAL A 124 2.27 3.32 -1.89
CA VAL A 124 1.20 2.48 -1.33
C VAL A 124 0.77 3.00 0.05
N LEU A 125 1.74 3.30 0.93
CA LEU A 125 1.44 3.71 2.30
C LEU A 125 0.83 5.11 2.37
N LEU A 126 1.31 6.05 1.55
CA LEU A 126 0.70 7.37 1.42
C LEU A 126 -0.69 7.30 0.80
N PHE A 127 -0.91 6.39 -0.13
CA PHE A 127 -2.24 6.14 -0.68
C PHE A 127 -3.19 5.59 0.39
N GLU A 128 -2.77 4.57 1.16
CA GLU A 128 -3.56 4.04 2.28
C GLU A 128 -3.89 5.10 3.33
N ALA A 129 -2.92 5.96 3.68
CA ALA A 129 -3.11 7.05 4.63
C ALA A 129 -4.21 8.02 4.13
N ARG A 130 -4.10 8.48 2.88
CA ARG A 130 -5.10 9.35 2.25
C ARG A 130 -6.50 8.72 2.24
N VAL A 131 -6.61 7.42 1.95
CA VAL A 131 -7.90 6.70 1.98
C VAL A 131 -8.50 6.70 3.39
N ARG A 132 -7.68 6.51 4.43
CA ARG A 132 -8.14 6.58 5.83
C ARG A 132 -8.62 7.98 6.20
N ASP A 133 -7.85 8.99 5.86
CA ASP A 133 -8.20 10.38 6.18
C ASP A 133 -9.49 10.80 5.45
N ALA A 134 -9.61 10.45 4.18
CA ALA A 134 -10.82 10.69 3.40
C ALA A 134 -12.04 9.97 3.99
N ALA A 135 -11.87 8.77 4.55
CA ALA A 135 -12.95 8.05 5.24
C ALA A 135 -13.32 8.72 6.58
N MET A 136 -12.35 9.20 7.35
CA MET A 136 -12.59 9.90 8.63
C MET A 136 -13.37 11.21 8.43
N LEU A 137 -13.15 11.90 7.31
CA LEU A 137 -13.85 13.14 6.96
C LEU A 137 -15.33 12.95 6.59
N THR A 138 -15.81 11.71 6.44
CA THR A 138 -17.22 11.43 6.13
C THR A 138 -18.16 11.67 7.30
N GLY A 139 -17.64 11.71 8.53
CA GLY A 139 -18.45 11.78 9.76
C GLY A 139 -19.07 10.44 10.18
N GLU A 140 -18.91 9.38 9.38
CA GLU A 140 -19.37 8.04 9.72
C GLU A 140 -18.41 7.37 10.73
N ARG A 141 -18.88 6.29 11.38
CA ARG A 141 -18.03 5.54 12.32
C ARG A 141 -17.01 4.71 11.54
N VAL A 142 -15.73 5.08 11.64
CA VAL A 142 -14.62 4.37 11.01
C VAL A 142 -13.91 3.45 12.01
N VAL A 143 -13.68 2.19 11.63
CA VAL A 143 -12.92 1.20 12.41
C VAL A 143 -11.70 0.74 11.58
N PRO A 144 -10.51 1.30 11.84
CA PRO A 144 -9.29 0.92 11.10
C PRO A 144 -8.87 -0.53 11.38
N ARG A 145 -8.28 -1.19 10.39
CA ARG A 145 -7.64 -2.51 10.59
C ARG A 145 -6.12 -2.38 10.61
N ALA A 146 -5.49 -3.02 11.60
CA ALA A 146 -4.07 -2.85 11.86
C ALA A 146 -3.17 -3.47 10.77
N ASN A 147 -3.58 -4.59 10.15
CA ASN A 147 -2.78 -5.29 9.14
C ASN A 147 -3.71 -5.95 8.10
N PRO A 148 -4.34 -5.17 7.21
CA PRO A 148 -5.20 -5.75 6.19
C PRO A 148 -4.40 -6.66 5.24
N GLY A 149 -4.81 -7.91 5.12
CA GLY A 149 -4.36 -8.83 4.07
C GLY A 149 -5.19 -8.72 2.78
N THR A 150 -4.87 -9.55 1.78
CA THR A 150 -5.70 -9.66 0.56
C THR A 150 -7.12 -10.11 0.91
N GLY A 151 -8.13 -9.36 0.45
CA GLY A 151 -9.53 -9.63 0.75
C GLY A 151 -9.99 -9.13 2.13
N GLU A 152 -9.11 -8.46 2.89
CA GLU A 152 -9.46 -7.79 4.13
C GLU A 152 -9.49 -6.27 3.93
N PRO A 153 -10.51 -5.57 4.47
CA PRO A 153 -10.63 -4.13 4.28
C PRO A 153 -9.54 -3.40 5.06
N LEU A 154 -9.05 -2.29 4.49
CA LEU A 154 -8.15 -1.35 5.15
C LEU A 154 -8.80 -0.77 6.41
N LEU A 155 -10.11 -0.50 6.31
CA LEU A 155 -10.95 0.00 7.38
C LEU A 155 -12.40 -0.39 7.10
N ASP A 156 -13.18 -0.52 8.16
CA ASP A 156 -14.63 -0.67 8.08
C ASP A 156 -15.28 0.70 8.31
N VAL A 157 -16.23 1.09 7.46
CA VAL A 157 -17.12 2.24 7.70
C VAL A 157 -18.49 1.69 8.08
N VAL A 158 -18.97 2.05 9.26
CA VAL A 158 -20.31 1.69 9.72
C VAL A 158 -21.24 2.84 9.43
N LEU A 159 -22.11 2.64 8.44
CA LEU A 159 -23.11 3.60 8.01
C LEU A 159 -24.33 3.57 8.94
N SER A 160 -25.12 4.64 8.90
CA SER A 160 -26.44 4.70 9.54
C SER A 160 -27.29 3.49 9.15
N GLY A 161 -27.80 2.76 10.14
CA GLY A 161 -28.52 1.49 9.95
C GLY A 161 -27.67 0.22 10.08
N ASP A 162 -26.49 0.32 10.71
CA ASP A 162 -25.55 -0.79 10.96
C ASP A 162 -25.06 -1.50 9.69
N VAL A 163 -25.06 -0.79 8.55
CA VAL A 163 -24.49 -1.29 7.30
C VAL A 163 -22.97 -1.08 7.35
N ARG A 164 -22.22 -2.18 7.39
CA ARG A 164 -20.77 -2.22 7.40
C ARG A 164 -20.23 -2.28 5.98
N VAL A 165 -19.56 -1.23 5.56
CA VAL A 165 -18.84 -1.15 4.28
C VAL A 165 -17.35 -1.40 4.51
N GLY A 166 -16.78 -2.37 3.80
CA GLY A 166 -15.34 -2.56 3.74
C GLY A 166 -14.71 -1.60 2.73
N VAL A 167 -13.77 -0.77 3.16
CA VAL A 167 -13.01 0.12 2.28
C VAL A 167 -11.65 -0.49 2.00
N PHE A 168 -11.31 -0.62 0.73
CA PHE A 168 -10.08 -1.25 0.26
C PHE A 168 -9.25 -0.24 -0.53
N ALA A 169 -7.98 -0.06 -0.17
CA ALA A 169 -7.03 0.69 -0.97
C ALA A 169 -6.36 -0.27 -1.97
N MET A 170 -6.79 -0.20 -3.23
CA MET A 170 -6.35 -1.03 -4.34
C MET A 170 -5.23 -0.31 -5.09
N PHE A 171 -3.99 -0.58 -4.71
CA PHE A 171 -2.81 -0.08 -5.41
C PHE A 171 -2.25 -1.19 -6.30
N ALA A 172 -2.21 -0.97 -7.61
CA ALA A 172 -1.56 -1.89 -8.55
C ALA A 172 -0.17 -1.33 -8.90
N PRO A 173 0.93 -1.94 -8.42
CA PRO A 173 2.28 -1.44 -8.67
C PRO A 173 2.76 -1.67 -10.11
N SER A 174 2.06 -2.46 -10.91
CA SER A 174 2.41 -2.66 -12.31
C SER A 174 2.05 -1.44 -13.15
N GLU A 175 2.92 -1.04 -14.08
CA GLU A 175 2.68 0.05 -15.04
C GLU A 175 1.36 -0.09 -15.83
N HIS A 176 0.85 -1.30 -15.95
CA HIS A 176 -0.41 -1.59 -16.67
C HIS A 176 -1.65 -1.63 -15.78
N GLY A 177 -1.49 -1.50 -14.46
CA GLY A 177 -2.60 -1.52 -13.51
C GLY A 177 -3.38 -2.83 -13.42
N LEU A 178 -2.92 -3.90 -14.06
CA LEU A 178 -3.67 -5.16 -14.17
C LEU A 178 -3.63 -5.93 -12.86
N LEU A 179 -4.79 -6.41 -12.41
CA LEU A 179 -4.89 -7.32 -11.28
C LEU A 179 -4.63 -8.74 -11.78
N THR A 180 -3.75 -9.49 -11.10
CA THR A 180 -3.51 -10.88 -11.50
C THR A 180 -4.74 -11.75 -11.21
N PRO A 181 -5.00 -12.80 -12.01
CA PRO A 181 -6.08 -13.74 -11.74
C PRO A 181 -6.01 -14.33 -10.32
N GLU A 182 -4.80 -14.65 -9.84
CA GLU A 182 -4.57 -15.22 -8.50
C GLU A 182 -4.98 -14.24 -7.40
N PHE A 183 -4.69 -12.95 -7.57
CA PHE A 183 -5.13 -11.91 -6.64
C PHE A 183 -6.66 -11.83 -6.61
N ASN A 184 -7.31 -11.82 -7.77
CA ASN A 184 -8.77 -11.74 -7.86
C ASN A 184 -9.44 -12.93 -7.17
N GLU A 185 -8.97 -14.16 -7.42
CA GLU A 185 -9.49 -15.35 -6.76
C GLU A 185 -9.26 -15.32 -5.24
N ALA A 186 -8.05 -14.95 -4.79
CA ALA A 186 -7.75 -14.84 -3.37
C ALA A 186 -8.58 -13.76 -2.66
N PHE A 187 -8.83 -12.63 -3.33
CA PHE A 187 -9.66 -11.54 -2.84
C PHE A 187 -11.11 -12.02 -2.65
N LEU A 188 -11.70 -12.60 -3.70
CA LEU A 188 -13.08 -13.07 -3.69
C LEU A 188 -13.30 -14.21 -2.68
N ALA A 189 -12.33 -15.11 -2.54
CA ALA A 189 -12.40 -16.21 -1.57
C ALA A 189 -12.39 -15.73 -0.11
N ARG A 190 -11.68 -14.65 0.20
CA ARG A 190 -11.51 -14.14 1.57
C ARG A 190 -12.55 -13.10 1.96
N LEU A 191 -13.09 -12.36 1.00
CA LEU A 191 -14.04 -11.28 1.25
C LEU A 191 -15.24 -11.67 2.15
N PRO A 192 -15.88 -12.86 2.02
CA PRO A 192 -16.97 -13.25 2.90
C PRO A 192 -16.59 -13.29 4.39
N ALA A 193 -15.35 -13.66 4.72
CA ALA A 193 -14.86 -13.70 6.09
C ALA A 193 -14.70 -12.31 6.71
N ALA A 194 -14.64 -11.24 5.90
CA ALA A 194 -14.59 -9.87 6.39
C ALA A 194 -15.92 -9.42 7.02
N GLY A 195 -17.04 -10.08 6.67
CA GLY A 195 -18.37 -9.79 7.22
C GLY A 195 -18.89 -8.40 6.86
N VAL A 196 -18.57 -7.93 5.65
CA VAL A 196 -19.01 -6.61 5.13
C VAL A 196 -20.25 -6.78 4.24
N GLN A 197 -21.13 -5.79 4.26
CA GLN A 197 -22.38 -5.76 3.47
C GLN A 197 -22.26 -4.90 2.20
N GLY A 198 -21.17 -4.15 2.07
CA GLY A 198 -20.81 -3.41 0.87
C GLY A 198 -19.30 -3.24 0.76
N VAL A 199 -18.81 -2.97 -0.43
CA VAL A 199 -17.39 -2.83 -0.74
C VAL A 199 -17.12 -1.51 -1.46
N LEU A 200 -16.14 -0.77 -0.98
CA LEU A 200 -15.63 0.42 -1.65
C LEU A 200 -14.17 0.18 -2.05
N LEU A 201 -13.92 0.03 -3.35
CA LEU A 201 -12.58 -0.20 -3.91
C LEU A 201 -11.98 1.13 -4.35
N VAL A 202 -10.98 1.64 -3.65
CA VAL A 202 -10.34 2.92 -3.94
C VAL A 202 -9.00 2.68 -4.64
N THR A 203 -8.80 3.25 -5.83
CA THR A 203 -7.59 3.08 -6.65
C THR A 203 -7.03 4.42 -7.11
N CYS A 204 -5.71 4.49 -7.23
CA CYS A 204 -5.02 5.62 -7.87
C CYS A 204 -4.55 5.35 -9.29
N VAL A 205 -4.84 4.17 -9.83
CA VAL A 205 -4.46 3.81 -11.19
C VAL A 205 -5.63 4.13 -12.12
N PRO A 206 -5.46 5.05 -13.09
CA PRO A 206 -6.51 5.38 -14.05
C PRO A 206 -6.74 4.23 -15.03
N GLY A 207 -7.98 4.04 -15.48
CA GLY A 207 -8.29 3.15 -16.61
C GLY A 207 -8.22 1.64 -16.33
N VAL A 208 -8.26 1.22 -15.07
CA VAL A 208 -8.18 -0.20 -14.70
C VAL A 208 -9.54 -0.88 -14.87
N ALA A 209 -9.84 -1.30 -16.11
CA ALA A 209 -11.04 -2.09 -16.42
C ALA A 209 -11.15 -3.38 -15.56
N ASP A 210 -10.04 -3.87 -15.01
CA ASP A 210 -10.02 -5.06 -14.16
C ASP A 210 -10.60 -4.83 -12.76
N LEU A 211 -10.54 -3.61 -12.22
CA LEU A 211 -11.16 -3.31 -10.92
C LEU A 211 -12.67 -3.24 -11.03
N ASP A 212 -13.19 -2.70 -12.14
CA ASP A 212 -14.62 -2.71 -12.43
C ASP A 212 -15.12 -4.15 -12.61
N ARG A 213 -14.39 -4.99 -13.36
CA ARG A 213 -14.69 -6.42 -13.49
C ARG A 213 -14.61 -7.16 -12.15
N LEU A 214 -13.66 -6.81 -11.28
CA LEU A 214 -13.58 -7.38 -9.94
C LEU A 214 -14.82 -6.98 -9.13
N ALA A 215 -15.21 -5.69 -9.17
CA ALA A 215 -16.39 -5.19 -8.47
C ALA A 215 -17.69 -5.89 -8.92
N GLU A 216 -17.84 -6.19 -10.21
CA GLU A 216 -18.97 -6.96 -10.75
C GLU A 216 -19.04 -8.40 -10.20
N ARG A 217 -17.90 -8.98 -9.82
CA ARG A 217 -17.80 -10.35 -9.28
C ARG A 217 -17.99 -10.42 -7.76
N VAL A 218 -18.01 -9.28 -7.06
CA VAL A 218 -18.14 -9.24 -5.61
C VAL A 218 -19.58 -9.60 -5.20
N PRO A 219 -19.81 -10.52 -4.23
CA PRO A 219 -21.16 -10.99 -3.86
C PRO A 219 -22.00 -9.96 -3.08
N VAL A 220 -21.50 -8.74 -2.92
CA VAL A 220 -22.16 -7.63 -2.22
C VAL A 220 -22.06 -6.35 -3.08
N PRO A 221 -22.90 -5.33 -2.86
CA PRO A 221 -22.77 -4.06 -3.56
C PRO A 221 -21.34 -3.52 -3.51
N ALA A 222 -20.76 -3.25 -4.67
CA ALA A 222 -19.40 -2.76 -4.81
C ALA A 222 -19.36 -1.46 -5.61
N VAL A 223 -18.54 -0.50 -5.19
CA VAL A 223 -18.34 0.79 -5.85
C VAL A 223 -16.85 1.05 -6.03
N VAL A 224 -16.45 1.48 -7.23
CA VAL A 224 -15.06 1.81 -7.57
C VAL A 224 -14.81 3.33 -7.50
N VAL A 225 -13.83 3.63 -6.64
CA VAL A 225 -13.09 4.84 -6.26
C VAL A 225 -11.92 5.26 -7.12
N HIS A 226 -12.05 6.00 -8.22
CA HIS A 226 -10.85 6.50 -8.92
C HIS A 226 -10.34 7.81 -8.30
N SER A 227 -9.10 7.82 -7.82
CA SER A 227 -8.42 9.06 -7.42
C SER A 227 -8.08 9.89 -8.66
N GLY A 228 -8.15 11.21 -8.53
CA GLY A 228 -7.74 12.13 -9.58
C GLY A 228 -6.22 12.17 -9.80
N PRO A 229 -5.76 13.03 -10.74
CA PRO A 229 -4.35 13.30 -10.95
C PRO A 229 -3.63 13.67 -9.64
N ALA A 230 -2.37 13.27 -9.49
CA ALA A 230 -1.58 13.44 -8.26
C ALA A 230 -2.15 12.73 -7.00
N GLY A 231 -3.05 11.77 -7.21
CA GLY A 231 -3.65 10.94 -6.15
C GLY A 231 -4.58 11.70 -5.22
N GLN A 232 -5.19 12.80 -5.69
CA GLN A 232 -6.25 13.47 -4.93
C GLN A 232 -7.49 12.57 -4.88
N LEU A 233 -7.96 12.25 -3.68
CA LEU A 233 -9.17 11.45 -3.50
C LEU A 233 -10.41 12.36 -3.56
N PRO A 234 -11.45 11.99 -4.34
CA PRO A 234 -12.73 12.65 -4.21
C PRO A 234 -13.34 12.38 -2.83
N PRO A 235 -14.28 13.22 -2.36
CA PRO A 235 -14.99 12.95 -1.11
C PRO A 235 -15.70 11.59 -1.18
N LEU A 236 -15.50 10.75 -0.16
CA LEU A 236 -16.02 9.38 -0.15
C LEU A 236 -17.52 9.28 0.18
N GLY A 237 -18.10 10.30 0.83
CA GLY A 237 -19.49 10.33 1.28
C GLY A 237 -20.51 9.93 0.19
N PRO A 238 -20.50 10.59 -0.99
CA PRO A 238 -21.42 10.24 -2.09
C PRO A 238 -21.31 8.79 -2.58
N PHE A 239 -20.14 8.17 -2.46
CA PHE A 239 -19.94 6.77 -2.86
C PHE A 239 -20.44 5.80 -1.79
N LEU A 240 -20.25 6.14 -0.51
CA LEU A 240 -20.82 5.40 0.62
C LEU A 240 -22.35 5.48 0.61
N ASP A 241 -22.94 6.61 0.24
CA ASP A 241 -24.39 6.77 0.12
C ASP A 241 -25.01 5.83 -0.93
N ARG A 242 -24.28 5.53 -2.01
CA ARG A 242 -24.73 4.54 -3.01
C ARG A 242 -24.80 3.13 -2.44
N LEU A 243 -23.95 2.82 -1.45
CA LEU A 243 -23.93 1.53 -0.76
C LEU A 243 -24.99 1.43 0.36
N ARG A 244 -25.65 2.54 0.74
CA ARG A 244 -26.77 2.54 1.70
C ARG A 244 -28.06 2.00 1.09
N SER A 245 -28.27 2.28 -0.19
CA SER A 245 -29.46 1.81 -0.88
C SER A 245 -29.36 0.28 -0.98
N PRO A 246 -30.33 -0.49 -0.47
CA PRO A 246 -30.37 -1.91 -0.73
C PRO A 246 -30.46 -2.06 -2.24
N VAL A 247 -29.35 -2.47 -2.87
CA VAL A 247 -29.39 -2.87 -4.27
C VAL A 247 -30.47 -3.95 -4.32
N PRO A 248 -31.55 -3.79 -5.09
CA PRO A 248 -32.54 -4.83 -5.25
C PRO A 248 -31.76 -6.06 -5.67
N ARG A 249 -31.73 -7.10 -4.83
CA ARG A 249 -31.06 -8.35 -5.19
C ARG A 249 -31.61 -8.72 -6.54
N GLN A 250 -30.78 -8.67 -7.58
CA GLN A 250 -31.17 -9.27 -8.85
C GLN A 250 -31.51 -10.71 -8.48
N PRO A 251 -32.74 -11.17 -8.71
CA PRO A 251 -33.07 -12.57 -8.43
C PRO A 251 -32.03 -13.38 -9.18
N GLY A 252 -31.26 -14.19 -8.43
CA GLY A 252 -30.26 -15.05 -9.04
C GLY A 252 -30.91 -15.86 -10.16
N PRO A 253 -30.15 -16.26 -11.19
CA PRO A 253 -30.69 -17.06 -12.28
C PRO A 253 -31.49 -18.20 -11.68
N ASP A 254 -32.78 -18.26 -12.01
CA ASP A 254 -33.68 -19.27 -11.50
C ASP A 254 -33.08 -20.64 -11.87
N PRO A 255 -32.65 -21.46 -10.90
CA PRO A 255 -31.99 -22.73 -11.20
C PRO A 255 -32.93 -23.73 -11.90
N TYR A 256 -34.20 -23.35 -12.10
CA TYR A 256 -35.22 -24.14 -12.76
C TYR A 256 -35.62 -23.61 -14.15
N ARG A 257 -34.88 -22.65 -14.73
CA ARG A 257 -35.07 -22.19 -16.13
C ARG A 257 -34.00 -22.66 -17.08
#